data_AF-A0A834YWK6-F1
#
_entry.id   AF-A0A834YWK6-F1
#
_cell.length_a   1.000
_cell.length_b   1.000
_cell.length_c   1.000
_cell.angle_alpha   90.00
_cell.angle_beta   90.00
_cell.angle_gamma   90.00
#
_symmetry.space_group_name_H-M   'P 1'
#
loop_
_entity.id
_entity.type
_entity.pdbx_description
1 polymer ?
#
loop_
_entity_poly.entity_id
_entity_poly.type
_entity_poly.pdbx_seq_one_letter_code
_entity_poly.pdbx_strand_id
1 'polypeptide(L)'
;MSTRGLLDSLSHVLLLSSASPATVQSAAATLYSLLVVDDYRPIIGAKRDIVYALINIIRKENSPPRSIKDALKALFGISLYPLNRTTMIELGVVPALFSLVVNDSRVGVVEDSTAVIAQVAGCDESWGAFQKVSGIGVLVDLLDHETGSSNRARENSVAGLLSLVLSGGHKVVANVQGMGSRALDGIADVAENGSSKGKNKANALLNILNGGSGGFRGPRFDVPQVHSS
;
A
#
# COMPACT_ATOMS: atom_id res chain seq x y z
N MET A 1 -20.45 -22.06 7.62
CA MET A 1 -19.77 -22.17 8.94
C MET A 1 -19.56 -20.78 9.51
N SER A 2 -19.75 -20.63 10.83
CA SER A 2 -19.93 -19.36 11.56
C SER A 2 -18.64 -18.54 11.71
N THR A 3 -18.18 -17.88 10.64
CA THR A 3 -17.09 -16.89 10.72
C THR A 3 -17.55 -15.55 11.32
N ARG A 4 -18.86 -15.28 11.31
CA ARG A 4 -19.44 -14.04 11.85
C ARG A 4 -19.05 -13.82 13.32
N GLY A 5 -19.25 -14.83 14.18
CA GLY A 5 -18.94 -14.70 15.61
C GLY A 5 -17.47 -14.41 15.93
N LEU A 6 -16.52 -15.05 15.23
CA LEU A 6 -15.09 -14.82 15.46
C LEU A 6 -14.68 -13.42 15.02
N LEU A 7 -15.04 -13.02 13.80
CA LEU A 7 -14.65 -11.71 13.26
C LEU A 7 -15.29 -10.58 14.05
N ASP A 8 -16.54 -10.74 14.49
CA ASP A 8 -17.23 -9.75 15.32
C ASP A 8 -16.57 -9.64 16.72
N SER A 9 -16.11 -10.76 17.28
CA SER A 9 -15.34 -10.77 18.54
C SER A 9 -13.98 -10.10 18.40
N LEU A 10 -13.25 -10.37 17.32
CA LEU A 10 -11.96 -9.74 17.04
C LEU A 10 -12.14 -8.23 16.83
N SER A 11 -13.15 -7.82 16.07
CA SER A 11 -13.50 -6.41 15.88
C SER A 11 -13.80 -5.71 17.22
N HIS A 12 -14.67 -6.32 18.04
CA HIS A 12 -15.00 -5.79 19.36
C HIS A 12 -13.77 -5.59 20.23
N VAL A 13 -12.86 -6.57 20.28
CA VAL A 13 -11.62 -6.49 21.06
C VAL A 13 -10.68 -5.39 20.56
N LEU A 14 -10.55 -5.21 19.24
CA LEU A 14 -9.69 -4.16 18.66
C LEU A 14 -10.21 -2.75 18.93
N LEU A 15 -11.53 -2.58 19.04
CA LEU A 15 -12.19 -1.29 19.27
C LEU A 15 -12.39 -0.98 20.76
N LEU A 16 -12.20 -1.95 21.64
CA LEU A 16 -12.40 -1.77 23.07
C LEU A 16 -11.28 -0.93 23.69
N SER A 17 -11.62 0.27 24.19
CA SER A 17 -10.65 1.20 24.80
C SER A 17 -9.92 0.63 26.02
N SER A 18 -10.51 -0.35 26.71
CA SER A 18 -9.91 -1.04 27.87
C SER A 18 -9.07 -2.26 27.49
N ALA A 19 -8.99 -2.64 26.21
CA ALA A 19 -8.18 -3.77 25.79
C ALA A 19 -6.70 -3.51 26.04
N SER A 20 -6.01 -4.50 26.60
CA SER A 20 -4.57 -4.40 26.81
C SER A 20 -3.81 -4.37 25.47
N PRO A 21 -2.62 -3.74 25.40
CA PRO A 21 -1.80 -3.75 24.20
C PRO A 21 -1.50 -5.16 23.67
N ALA A 22 -1.31 -6.13 24.58
CA ALA A 22 -1.08 -7.53 24.24
C ALA A 22 -2.31 -8.19 23.61
N THR A 23 -3.50 -7.85 24.09
CA THR A 23 -4.78 -8.32 23.53
C THR A 23 -5.00 -7.77 22.13
N VAL A 24 -4.79 -6.47 21.93
CA VAL A 24 -4.88 -5.80 20.61
C VAL A 24 -3.89 -6.41 19.62
N GLN A 25 -2.64 -6.62 20.06
CA GLN A 25 -1.61 -7.27 19.24
C GLN A 25 -2.02 -8.69 18.84
N SER A 26 -2.53 -9.49 19.79
CA SER A 26 -2.94 -10.88 19.53
C SER A 26 -4.11 -10.94 18.54
N ALA A 27 -5.07 -10.02 18.65
CA ALA A 27 -6.17 -9.90 17.69
C ALA A 27 -5.67 -9.53 16.28
N ALA A 28 -4.77 -8.54 16.17
CA ALA A 28 -4.16 -8.16 14.89
C ALA A 28 -3.35 -9.30 14.26
N ALA A 29 -2.56 -10.03 15.05
CA ALA A 29 -1.79 -11.19 14.60
C ALA A 29 -2.68 -12.36 14.15
N THR A 30 -3.82 -12.57 14.83
CA THR A 30 -4.83 -13.56 14.43
C THR A 30 -5.44 -13.20 13.07
N LEU A 31 -5.83 -11.94 12.87
CA LEU A 31 -6.33 -11.47 11.58
C LEU A 31 -5.30 -11.64 10.47
N TYR A 32 -4.05 -11.26 10.71
CA TYR A 32 -2.97 -11.48 9.75
C TYR A 32 -2.84 -12.96 9.38
N SER A 33 -2.87 -13.86 10.37
CA SER A 33 -2.76 -15.30 10.14
C SER A 33 -3.90 -15.84 9.28
N LEU A 34 -5.12 -15.32 9.46
CA LEU A 34 -6.26 -15.67 8.60
C LEU A 34 -6.06 -15.13 7.16
N LEU A 35 -5.54 -13.93 7.00
CA LEU A 35 -5.34 -13.29 5.67
C LEU A 35 -4.24 -13.95 4.81
N VAL A 36 -3.47 -14.88 5.37
CA VAL A 36 -2.59 -15.77 4.61
C VAL A 36 -3.40 -16.63 3.63
N VAL A 37 -4.64 -16.97 3.98
CA VAL A 37 -5.58 -17.70 3.12
C VAL A 37 -6.35 -16.72 2.23
N ASP A 38 -6.15 -16.84 0.92
CA ASP A 38 -6.72 -15.94 -0.10
C ASP A 38 -8.25 -15.80 0.01
N ASP A 39 -8.96 -16.90 0.28
CA ASP A 39 -10.42 -16.94 0.41
C ASP A 39 -10.97 -16.09 1.58
N TYR A 40 -10.14 -15.80 2.58
CA TYR A 40 -10.55 -14.98 3.73
C TYR A 40 -10.38 -13.48 3.49
N ARG A 41 -9.60 -13.06 2.50
CA ARG A 41 -9.38 -11.63 2.16
C ARG A 41 -10.66 -10.87 1.81
N PRO A 42 -11.57 -11.37 0.94
CA PRO A 42 -12.84 -10.67 0.67
C PRO A 42 -13.75 -10.63 1.91
N ILE A 43 -13.74 -11.68 2.74
CA ILE A 43 -14.60 -11.79 3.92
C ILE A 43 -14.16 -10.80 5.02
N ILE A 44 -12.87 -10.79 5.34
CA ILE A 44 -12.30 -9.92 6.36
C ILE A 44 -12.25 -8.46 5.87
N GLY A 45 -11.89 -8.23 4.60
CA GLY A 45 -11.83 -6.88 4.05
C GLY A 45 -13.17 -6.17 3.92
N ALA A 46 -14.28 -6.92 3.79
CA ALA A 46 -15.63 -6.36 3.82
C ALA A 46 -16.06 -5.84 5.21
N LYS A 47 -15.33 -6.20 6.28
CA LYS A 47 -15.60 -5.76 7.66
C LYS A 47 -14.93 -4.41 7.92
N ARG A 48 -15.66 -3.33 7.61
CA ARG A 48 -15.18 -1.93 7.74
C ARG A 48 -14.68 -1.59 9.15
N ASP A 49 -15.30 -2.16 10.17
CA ASP A 49 -14.93 -2.04 11.57
C ASP A 49 -13.54 -2.63 11.87
N ILE A 50 -13.23 -3.82 11.32
CA ILE A 50 -11.89 -4.42 11.41
C ILE A 50 -10.86 -3.55 10.69
N VAL A 51 -11.15 -3.15 9.45
CA VAL A 51 -10.23 -2.31 8.65
C VAL A 51 -9.96 -0.99 9.38
N TYR A 52 -11.00 -0.34 9.90
CA TYR A 52 -10.88 0.89 10.67
C TYR A 52 -10.05 0.69 11.93
N ALA A 53 -10.28 -0.39 12.69
CA ALA A 53 -9.52 -0.66 13.91
C ALA A 53 -8.03 -0.88 13.63
N LEU A 54 -7.68 -1.59 12.56
CA LEU A 54 -6.29 -1.77 12.12
C LEU A 54 -5.64 -0.45 11.71
N ILE A 55 -6.36 0.42 10.99
CA ILE A 55 -5.89 1.77 10.65
C ILE A 55 -5.70 2.62 11.92
N ASN A 56 -6.58 2.48 12.90
CA ASN A 56 -6.48 3.21 14.16
C ASN A 56 -5.25 2.80 14.97
N ILE A 57 -4.85 1.51 14.95
CA ILE A 57 -3.61 1.05 15.58
C ILE A 57 -2.40 1.80 15.03
N ILE A 58 -2.29 1.93 13.69
CA ILE A 58 -1.14 2.60 13.07
C ILE A 58 -1.20 4.12 13.19
N ARG A 59 -2.39 4.70 13.38
CA ARG A 59 -2.59 6.15 13.55
C ARG A 59 -2.32 6.62 14.97
N LYS A 60 -2.62 5.78 15.98
CA LYS A 60 -2.51 6.16 17.39
C LYS A 60 -1.06 6.40 17.78
N GLU A 61 -0.82 7.58 18.34
CA GLU A 61 0.47 7.93 18.94
C GLU A 61 0.82 6.94 20.06
N ASN A 62 2.07 6.50 20.09
CA ASN A 62 2.60 5.54 21.07
C ASN A 62 2.01 4.11 21.00
N SER A 63 1.40 3.72 19.88
CA SER A 63 1.09 2.31 19.64
C SER A 63 2.37 1.45 19.74
N PRO A 64 2.33 0.29 20.42
CA PRO A 64 3.49 -0.57 20.55
C PRO A 64 4.02 -0.97 19.16
N PRO A 65 5.35 -1.03 18.97
CA PRO A 65 5.94 -1.36 17.67
C PRO A 65 5.40 -2.67 17.09
N ARG A 66 5.21 -3.69 17.93
CA ARG A 66 4.70 -5.00 17.49
C ARG A 66 3.25 -4.94 17.03
N SER A 67 2.40 -4.18 17.73
CA SER A 67 1.00 -3.95 17.31
C SER A 67 0.94 -3.26 15.96
N ILE A 68 1.81 -2.28 15.70
CA ILE A 68 1.90 -1.60 14.40
C ILE A 68 2.32 -2.58 13.30
N LYS A 69 3.36 -3.39 13.53
CA LYS A 69 3.82 -4.37 12.53
C LYS A 69 2.74 -5.41 12.21
N ASP A 70 2.05 -5.92 13.22
CA ASP A 70 0.97 -6.90 13.02
C ASP A 70 -0.22 -6.25 12.30
N ALA A 71 -0.55 -5.00 12.62
CA ALA A 71 -1.58 -4.24 11.90
C ALA A 71 -1.20 -3.98 10.43
N LEU A 72 0.04 -3.57 10.15
CA LEU A 72 0.54 -3.35 8.79
C LEU A 72 0.51 -4.66 7.97
N LYS A 73 0.89 -5.79 8.56
CA LYS A 73 0.80 -7.10 7.90
C LYS A 73 -0.65 -7.51 7.59
N ALA A 74 -1.58 -7.25 8.51
CA ALA A 74 -3.00 -7.48 8.27
C ALA A 74 -3.53 -6.54 7.15
N LEU A 75 -3.21 -5.25 7.19
CA LEU A 75 -3.58 -4.30 6.14
C LEU A 75 -2.99 -4.68 4.78
N PHE A 76 -1.74 -5.16 4.74
CA PHE A 76 -1.14 -5.71 3.54
C PHE A 76 -1.98 -6.89 3.00
N GLY A 77 -2.28 -7.89 3.85
CA GLY A 77 -3.11 -9.04 3.48
C GLY A 77 -4.49 -8.66 2.95
N ILE A 78 -5.15 -7.67 3.55
CA ILE A 78 -6.44 -7.14 3.09
C ILE A 78 -6.30 -6.50 1.69
N SER A 79 -5.25 -5.71 1.47
CA SER A 79 -5.01 -4.97 0.22
C SER A 79 -4.62 -5.86 -0.98
N LEU A 80 -4.25 -7.12 -0.73
CA LEU A 80 -3.98 -8.10 -1.79
C LEU A 80 -5.23 -8.44 -2.59
N TYR A 81 -6.43 -8.25 -2.03
CA TYR A 81 -7.69 -8.31 -2.78
C TYR A 81 -8.08 -6.91 -3.27
N PRO A 82 -8.04 -6.62 -4.60
CA PRO A 82 -8.16 -5.26 -5.12
C PRO A 82 -9.43 -4.51 -4.68
N LEU A 83 -10.58 -5.19 -4.58
CA LEU A 83 -11.84 -4.56 -4.20
C LEU A 83 -11.86 -4.04 -2.74
N ASN A 84 -10.94 -4.48 -1.89
CA ASN A 84 -10.82 -3.95 -0.53
C ASN A 84 -10.15 -2.56 -0.50
N ARG A 85 -9.34 -2.21 -1.51
CA ARG A 85 -8.48 -1.02 -1.50
C ARG A 85 -9.28 0.27 -1.42
N THR A 86 -10.38 0.38 -2.17
CA THR A 86 -11.30 1.54 -2.11
C THR A 86 -11.80 1.76 -0.68
N THR A 87 -12.27 0.70 -0.01
CA THR A 87 -12.71 0.80 1.40
C THR A 87 -11.57 1.23 2.33
N MET A 88 -10.35 0.72 2.15
CA MET A 88 -9.21 1.15 2.96
C MET A 88 -8.88 2.64 2.76
N ILE A 89 -8.97 3.14 1.53
CA ILE A 89 -8.72 4.55 1.19
C ILE A 89 -9.78 5.45 1.83
N GLU A 90 -11.06 5.09 1.72
CA GLU A 90 -12.18 5.80 2.37
C GLU A 90 -12.01 5.90 3.90
N LEU A 91 -11.48 4.85 4.52
CA LEU A 91 -11.21 4.81 5.97
C LEU A 91 -9.92 5.54 6.37
N GLY A 92 -9.22 6.14 5.40
CA GLY A 92 -8.05 6.98 5.64
C GLY A 92 -6.78 6.20 5.91
N VAL A 93 -6.57 5.07 5.22
CA VAL A 93 -5.31 4.31 5.31
C VAL A 93 -4.12 5.12 4.78
N VAL A 94 -4.31 5.88 3.70
CA VAL A 94 -3.24 6.63 3.01
C VAL A 94 -2.57 7.65 3.94
N PRO A 95 -3.29 8.61 4.56
CA PRO A 95 -2.65 9.53 5.49
C PRO A 95 -2.00 8.85 6.69
N ALA A 96 -2.57 7.73 7.18
CA ALA A 96 -1.99 6.98 8.28
C ALA A 96 -0.64 6.34 7.91
N LEU A 97 -0.53 5.74 6.72
CA LEU A 97 0.70 5.12 6.23
C LEU A 97 1.79 6.17 5.95
N PHE A 98 1.45 7.29 5.30
CA PHE A 98 2.43 8.34 5.03
C PHE A 98 2.90 9.03 6.31
N SER A 99 2.03 9.19 7.31
CA SER A 99 2.44 9.65 8.64
C SER A 99 3.45 8.71 9.30
N LEU A 100 3.29 7.39 9.18
CA LEU A 100 4.29 6.44 9.66
C LEU A 100 5.61 6.57 8.91
N VAL A 101 5.58 6.66 7.58
CA VAL A 101 6.79 6.78 6.76
C VAL A 101 7.61 8.02 7.14
N VAL A 102 6.95 9.14 7.44
CA VAL A 102 7.63 10.41 7.75
C VAL A 102 8.09 10.49 9.21
N ASN A 103 7.30 9.96 10.15
CA ASN A 103 7.51 10.20 11.58
C ASN A 103 8.10 9.01 12.35
N ASP A 104 8.22 7.83 11.73
CA ASP A 104 8.61 6.60 12.42
C ASP A 104 9.99 6.10 11.99
N SER A 105 10.93 6.09 12.95
CA SER A 105 12.29 5.60 12.75
C SER A 105 12.50 4.15 13.20
N ARG A 106 11.44 3.43 13.60
CA ARG A 106 11.53 2.06 14.10
C ARG A 106 11.82 1.08 12.96
N VAL A 107 12.75 0.16 13.23
CA VAL A 107 13.22 -0.84 12.26
C VAL A 107 12.07 -1.67 11.66
N GLY A 108 11.95 -1.64 10.33
CA GLY A 108 10.98 -2.42 9.57
C GLY A 108 9.63 -1.73 9.39
N VAL A 109 9.32 -0.64 10.10
CA VAL A 109 8.01 0.02 10.01
C VAL A 109 7.85 0.75 8.68
N VAL A 110 8.90 1.41 8.20
CA VAL A 110 8.91 2.09 6.89
C VAL A 110 8.77 1.07 5.76
N GLU A 111 9.46 -0.06 5.84
CA GLU A 111 9.36 -1.16 4.86
C GLU A 111 7.96 -1.77 4.81
N ASP A 112 7.38 -2.07 5.97
CA ASP A 112 6.03 -2.64 6.06
C ASP A 112 4.99 -1.61 5.58
N SER A 113 5.15 -0.33 5.92
CA SER A 113 4.25 0.75 5.49
C SER A 113 4.30 0.98 3.99
N THR A 114 5.50 1.10 3.41
CA THR A 114 5.70 1.26 1.96
C THR A 114 5.16 0.07 1.16
N ALA A 115 5.22 -1.15 1.72
CA ALA A 115 4.63 -2.33 1.11
C ALA A 115 3.09 -2.21 0.99
N VAL A 116 2.41 -1.70 2.03
CA VAL A 116 0.96 -1.43 1.98
C VAL A 116 0.65 -0.27 1.03
N ILE A 117 1.45 0.80 1.06
CA ILE A 117 1.32 1.95 0.13
C ILE A 117 1.35 1.47 -1.32
N ALA A 118 2.28 0.58 -1.67
CA ALA A 118 2.42 0.05 -3.02
C ALA A 118 1.20 -0.76 -3.50
N GLN A 119 0.48 -1.40 -2.57
CA GLN A 119 -0.76 -2.12 -2.88
C GLN A 119 -1.92 -1.16 -3.11
N VAL A 120 -2.13 -0.21 -2.19
CA VAL A 120 -3.27 0.72 -2.28
C VAL A 120 -3.10 1.69 -3.44
N ALA A 121 -1.88 2.04 -3.84
CA ALA A 121 -1.57 2.87 -5.01
C ALA A 121 -2.23 2.42 -6.32
N GLY A 122 -2.56 1.13 -6.47
CA GLY A 122 -3.21 0.57 -7.65
C GLY A 122 -4.74 0.61 -7.60
N CYS A 123 -5.31 1.76 -7.24
CA CYS A 123 -6.75 2.00 -7.13
C CYS A 123 -7.09 3.40 -7.66
N ASP A 124 -8.23 3.59 -8.30
CA ASP A 124 -8.59 4.86 -8.95
C ASP A 124 -8.70 6.01 -7.93
N GLU A 125 -9.24 5.73 -6.75
CA GLU A 125 -9.37 6.71 -5.66
C GLU A 125 -8.04 7.09 -5.02
N SER A 126 -6.96 6.34 -5.27
CA SER A 126 -5.66 6.55 -4.64
C SER A 126 -5.03 7.87 -5.04
N TRP A 127 -5.24 8.32 -6.28
CA TRP A 127 -4.61 9.54 -6.75
C TRP A 127 -4.96 10.75 -5.87
N GLY A 128 -6.26 10.98 -5.65
CA GLY A 128 -6.72 12.08 -4.81
C GLY A 128 -6.27 11.96 -3.35
N ALA A 129 -6.18 10.73 -2.82
CA ALA A 129 -5.69 10.51 -1.47
C ALA A 129 -4.19 10.78 -1.33
N PHE A 130 -3.38 10.38 -2.31
CA PHE A 130 -1.93 10.59 -2.31
C PHE A 130 -1.58 12.06 -2.52
N GLN A 131 -2.32 12.78 -3.37
CA GLN A 131 -2.11 14.23 -3.57
C GLN A 131 -2.24 15.02 -2.27
N LYS A 132 -3.25 14.68 -1.43
CA LYS A 132 -3.50 15.38 -0.15
C LYS A 132 -2.36 15.26 0.85
N VAL A 133 -1.47 14.28 0.68
CA VAL A 133 -0.36 13.99 1.60
C VAL A 133 1.01 14.11 0.93
N SER A 134 1.07 14.75 -0.24
CA SER A 134 2.30 14.87 -1.05
C SER A 134 2.97 13.51 -1.31
N GLY A 135 2.16 12.46 -1.51
CA GLY A 135 2.62 11.08 -1.48
C GLY A 135 3.67 10.74 -2.54
N ILE A 136 3.60 11.34 -3.72
CA ILE A 136 4.66 11.17 -4.75
C ILE A 136 5.99 11.72 -4.25
N GLY A 137 6.00 12.92 -3.66
CA GLY A 137 7.21 13.53 -3.12
C GLY A 137 7.85 12.66 -2.05
N VAL A 138 7.05 12.17 -1.09
CA VAL A 138 7.54 11.27 -0.04
C VAL A 138 8.09 9.96 -0.61
N LEU A 139 7.43 9.37 -1.61
CA LEU A 139 7.95 8.15 -2.26
C LEU A 139 9.25 8.41 -3.02
N VAL A 140 9.41 9.58 -3.64
CA VAL A 140 10.64 9.98 -4.32
C VAL A 140 11.76 10.25 -3.31
N ASP A 141 11.48 10.91 -2.19
CA ASP A 141 12.46 11.15 -1.14
C ASP A 141 13.02 9.82 -0.60
N LEU A 142 12.17 8.79 -0.45
CA LEU A 142 12.62 7.45 -0.05
C LEU A 142 13.60 6.81 -1.05
N LEU A 143 13.61 7.22 -2.33
CA LEU A 143 14.54 6.67 -3.32
C LEU A 143 15.95 7.24 -3.18
N ASP A 144 16.08 8.39 -2.53
CA ASP A 144 17.35 9.07 -2.32
C ASP A 144 18.19 8.33 -1.25
N HIS A 145 19.42 7.99 -1.64
CA HIS A 145 20.40 7.36 -0.78
C HIS A 145 20.75 8.19 0.45
N GLU A 146 20.67 9.52 0.37
CA GLU A 146 20.95 10.43 1.49
C GLU A 146 19.96 10.25 2.65
N THR A 147 18.77 9.70 2.40
CA THR A 147 17.77 9.45 3.45
C THR A 147 18.08 8.23 4.31
N GLY A 148 19.03 7.38 3.90
CA GLY A 148 19.32 6.11 4.59
C GLY A 148 18.20 5.07 4.49
N SER A 149 17.26 5.24 3.55
CA SER A 149 16.16 4.32 3.32
C SER A 149 16.65 2.94 2.89
N SER A 150 16.03 1.88 3.42
CA SER A 150 16.42 0.52 3.07
C SER A 150 16.05 0.16 1.62
N ASN A 151 16.78 -0.79 1.03
CA ASN A 151 16.51 -1.27 -0.33
C ASN A 151 15.06 -1.76 -0.51
N ARG A 152 14.47 -2.36 0.53
CA ARG A 152 13.06 -2.81 0.50
C ARG A 152 12.10 -1.64 0.43
N ALA A 153 12.32 -0.58 1.21
CA ALA A 153 11.50 0.62 1.15
C ALA A 153 11.60 1.27 -0.23
N ARG A 154 12.81 1.37 -0.79
CA ARG A 154 13.08 1.91 -2.14
C ARG A 154 12.35 1.13 -3.24
N GLU A 155 12.45 -0.20 -3.22
CA GLU A 155 11.73 -1.07 -4.17
C GLU A 155 10.21 -0.96 -4.03
N ASN A 156 9.70 -0.84 -2.80
CA ASN A 156 8.29 -0.62 -2.55
C ASN A 156 7.84 0.77 -3.05
N SER A 157 8.66 1.80 -2.90
CA SER A 157 8.38 3.14 -3.44
C SER A 157 8.28 3.12 -4.96
N VAL A 158 9.23 2.47 -5.66
CA VAL A 158 9.14 2.25 -7.10
C VAL A 158 7.85 1.50 -7.47
N ALA A 159 7.49 0.47 -6.72
CA ALA A 159 6.26 -0.26 -6.95
C ALA A 159 5.00 0.61 -6.77
N GLY A 160 4.97 1.47 -5.76
CA GLY A 160 3.88 2.40 -5.52
C GLY A 160 3.77 3.45 -6.62
N LEU A 161 4.89 4.04 -7.04
CA LEU A 161 4.93 4.98 -8.16
C LEU A 161 4.43 4.32 -9.45
N LEU A 162 4.90 3.11 -9.78
CA LEU A 162 4.43 2.36 -10.94
C LEU A 162 2.91 2.11 -10.88
N SER A 163 2.39 1.64 -9.75
CA SER A 163 0.95 1.42 -9.57
C SER A 163 0.13 2.70 -9.75
N LEU A 164 0.59 3.84 -9.23
CA LEU A 164 -0.06 5.13 -9.42
C LEU A 164 -0.06 5.56 -10.89
N VAL A 165 1.05 5.37 -11.60
CA VAL A 165 1.19 5.78 -13.00
C VAL A 165 0.28 4.94 -13.90
N LEU A 166 0.18 3.63 -13.62
CA LEU A 166 -0.71 2.73 -14.34
C LEU A 166 -2.20 3.06 -14.11
N SER A 167 -2.56 3.53 -12.92
CA SER A 167 -3.96 3.84 -12.56
C SER A 167 -4.35 5.27 -12.95
N GLY A 168 -3.49 6.27 -12.70
CA GLY A 168 -3.77 7.69 -12.91
C GLY A 168 -3.29 8.26 -14.25
N GLY A 169 -2.61 7.47 -15.08
CA GLY A 169 -2.22 7.82 -16.44
C GLY A 169 -1.34 9.07 -16.54
N HIS A 170 -1.53 9.85 -17.61
CA HIS A 170 -0.62 10.93 -18.01
C HIS A 170 -0.45 12.03 -16.94
N LYS A 171 -1.48 12.32 -16.14
CA LYS A 171 -1.39 13.32 -15.06
C LYS A 171 -0.38 12.91 -13.98
N VAL A 172 -0.34 11.62 -13.64
CA VAL A 172 0.59 11.08 -12.65
C VAL A 172 1.99 10.98 -13.25
N VAL A 173 2.12 10.56 -14.52
CA VAL A 173 3.39 10.57 -15.27
C VAL A 173 4.06 11.94 -15.16
N ALA A 174 3.33 13.00 -15.52
CA ALA A 174 3.84 14.37 -15.50
C ALA A 174 4.25 14.82 -14.08
N ASN A 175 3.52 14.38 -13.04
CA ASN A 175 3.87 14.70 -11.66
C ASN A 175 5.18 14.04 -11.23
N VAL A 176 5.36 12.75 -11.54
CA VAL A 176 6.61 12.02 -11.25
C VAL A 176 7.79 12.60 -12.03
N GLN A 177 7.62 12.92 -13.32
CA GLN A 177 8.65 13.61 -14.12
C GLN A 177 8.99 14.99 -13.57
N GLY A 178 7.98 15.72 -13.08
CA GLY A 178 8.14 17.04 -12.48
C GLY A 178 8.94 17.05 -11.17
N MET A 179 9.19 15.88 -10.56
CA MET A 179 10.09 15.75 -9.40
C MET A 179 11.57 15.88 -9.78
N GLY A 180 11.89 15.95 -11.08
CA GLY A 180 13.22 16.22 -11.61
C GLY A 180 14.14 14.99 -11.67
N SER A 181 15.43 15.23 -11.92
CA SER A 181 16.42 14.16 -12.11
C SER A 181 16.55 13.25 -10.91
N ARG A 182 16.43 13.77 -9.67
CA ARG A 182 16.50 13.00 -8.43
C ARG A 182 15.53 11.81 -8.42
N ALA A 183 14.31 11.99 -8.93
CA ALA A 183 13.35 10.89 -9.03
C ALA A 183 13.80 9.84 -10.06
N LEU A 184 14.26 10.28 -11.23
CA LEU A 184 14.72 9.38 -12.30
C LEU A 184 15.98 8.61 -11.89
N ASP A 185 16.94 9.27 -11.25
CA ASP A 185 18.19 8.68 -10.77
C ASP A 185 17.91 7.64 -9.68
N GLY A 186 17.02 7.94 -8.74
CA GLY A 186 16.59 6.99 -7.71
C GLY A 186 15.87 5.77 -8.28
N ILE A 187 15.03 5.94 -9.30
CA ILE A 187 14.38 4.81 -10.00
C ILE A 187 15.42 4.00 -10.79
N ALA A 188 16.35 4.66 -11.48
CA ALA A 188 17.42 4.02 -12.24
C ALA A 188 18.34 3.19 -11.35
N ASP A 189 18.70 3.69 -10.17
CA ASP A 189 19.48 2.93 -9.20
C ASP A 189 18.75 1.64 -8.77
N VAL A 190 17.44 1.69 -8.54
CA VAL A 190 16.67 0.46 -8.25
C VAL A 190 16.62 -0.47 -9.46
N ALA A 191 16.61 0.06 -10.69
CA ALA A 191 16.68 -0.73 -11.92
C ALA A 191 18.01 -1.48 -12.07
N GLU A 192 19.10 -0.90 -11.58
CA GLU A 192 20.45 -1.47 -11.64
C GLU A 192 20.76 -2.38 -10.45
N ASN A 193 20.38 -1.97 -9.24
CA ASN A 193 20.86 -2.54 -7.97
C ASN A 193 19.77 -3.28 -7.16
N GLY A 194 18.50 -3.17 -7.53
CA GLY A 194 17.39 -3.80 -6.81
C GLY A 194 17.33 -5.32 -6.94
N SER A 195 16.40 -5.94 -6.22
CA SER A 195 16.02 -7.34 -6.41
C SER A 195 15.49 -7.58 -7.83
N SER A 196 15.45 -8.83 -8.30
CA SER A 196 14.89 -9.14 -9.62
C SER A 196 13.49 -8.54 -9.83
N LYS A 197 12.66 -8.54 -8.79
CA LYS A 197 11.31 -7.93 -8.83
C LYS A 197 11.38 -6.39 -8.83
N GLY A 198 12.27 -5.81 -8.03
CA GLY A 198 12.54 -4.38 -7.98
C GLY A 198 13.00 -3.84 -9.34
N LYS A 199 14.00 -4.49 -9.94
CA LYS A 199 14.52 -4.15 -11.27
C LYS A 199 13.43 -4.19 -12.34
N ASN A 200 12.62 -5.24 -12.37
CA ASN A 200 11.54 -5.36 -13.36
C ASN A 200 10.53 -4.21 -13.25
N LYS A 201 10.15 -3.82 -12.02
CA LYS A 201 9.22 -2.71 -11.80
C LYS A 201 9.85 -1.35 -12.11
N ALA A 202 11.11 -1.15 -11.75
CA ALA A 202 11.84 0.09 -12.04
C ALA A 202 11.98 0.30 -13.55
N ASN A 203 12.38 -0.74 -14.29
CA ASN A 203 12.45 -0.68 -15.75
C ASN A 203 11.09 -0.41 -16.40
N ALA A 204 10.01 -1.04 -15.89
CA ALA A 204 8.66 -0.76 -16.37
C ALA A 204 8.26 0.71 -16.13
N LEU A 205 8.57 1.25 -14.95
CA LEU A 205 8.31 2.65 -14.61
C LEU A 205 9.10 3.61 -15.52
N LEU A 206 10.41 3.38 -15.70
CA LEU A 206 11.25 4.20 -16.58
C LEU A 206 10.75 4.19 -18.02
N ASN A 207 10.33 3.03 -18.54
CA ASN A 207 9.77 2.94 -19.88
C ASN A 207 8.51 3.79 -20.05
N ILE A 208 7.64 3.83 -19.03
CA ILE A 208 6.43 4.69 -19.07
C ILE A 208 6.81 6.17 -18.97
N LEU A 209 7.75 6.51 -18.09
CA LEU A 209 8.22 7.89 -17.91
C LEU A 209 8.96 8.42 -19.16
N ASN A 210 9.70 7.57 -19.87
CA ASN A 210 10.44 7.95 -21.09
C ASN A 210 9.56 7.88 -22.35
N GLY A 211 8.59 6.97 -22.39
CA GLY A 211 7.68 6.76 -23.52
C GLY A 211 6.50 7.73 -23.59
N GLY A 212 6.35 8.61 -22.61
CA GLY A 212 5.26 9.60 -22.52
C GLY A 212 5.13 10.60 -23.68
N SER A 213 6.08 10.61 -24.63
CA SER A 213 6.01 11.37 -25.88
C SER A 213 5.38 10.59 -27.07
N GLY A 214 4.97 9.33 -26.90
CA GLY A 214 4.33 8.58 -27.99
C GLY A 214 3.76 7.22 -27.60
N GLY A 215 2.43 7.13 -27.55
CA GLY A 215 1.70 5.87 -27.76
C GLY A 215 1.39 5.03 -26.52
N PHE A 216 0.44 5.48 -25.69
CA PHE A 216 -0.29 4.56 -24.81
C PHE A 216 -1.17 3.62 -25.65
N ARG A 217 -0.74 2.37 -25.84
CA ARG A 217 -1.65 1.24 -26.11
C ARG A 217 -1.78 0.43 -24.84
N GLY A 218 -2.80 0.74 -24.04
CA GLY A 218 -3.19 -0.13 -22.93
C GLY A 218 -3.57 -1.53 -23.44
N PRO A 219 -3.52 -2.57 -22.59
CA PRO A 219 -3.98 -3.89 -22.95
C PRO A 219 -5.47 -3.83 -23.31
N ARG A 220 -5.83 -4.23 -24.53
CA ARG A 220 -7.22 -4.51 -24.89
C ARG A 220 -7.64 -5.77 -24.13
N PHE A 221 -8.53 -5.60 -23.16
CA PHE A 221 -9.33 -6.72 -22.68
C PHE A 221 -10.40 -6.98 -23.74
N ASP A 222 -10.15 -7.95 -24.61
CA ASP A 222 -11.18 -8.45 -25.51
C ASP A 222 -12.25 -9.15 -24.66
N VAL A 223 -13.42 -8.52 -24.57
CA VAL A 223 -14.62 -9.11 -23.97
C VAL A 223 -15.17 -10.15 -24.97
N PRO A 224 -15.32 -11.43 -24.58
CA PRO A 224 -15.96 -12.42 -25.45
C PRO A 224 -17.41 -12.02 -25.70
N GLN A 225 -17.76 -11.88 -26.99
CA GLN A 225 -19.14 -11.70 -27.43
C GLN A 225 -19.95 -12.95 -27.05
N VAL A 226 -20.90 -12.80 -26.14
CA VAL A 226 -21.89 -13.83 -25.85
C VAL A 226 -22.89 -13.83 -26.99
N HIS A 227 -22.82 -14.82 -27.87
CA HIS A 227 -23.87 -15.10 -28.83
C HIS A 227 -25.12 -15.58 -28.09
N SER A 228 -26.19 -14.80 -28.11
CA SER A 228 -27.53 -15.26 -27.77
C SER A 228 -28.02 -16.21 -28.86
N SER A 229 -28.38 -17.43 -28.46
CA SER A 229 -29.30 -18.30 -29.21
C SER A 229 -30.71 -18.15 -28.66
#